data_AF-A0A366GEE1-F1
#
_entry.id   AF-A0A366GEE1-F1
#
_cell.length_a   1.000
_cell.length_b   1.000
_cell.length_c   1.000
_cell.angle_alpha   90.00
_cell.angle_beta   90.00
_cell.angle_gamma   90.00
#
_symmetry.space_group_name_H-M   'P 1'
#
loop_
_entity.id
_entity.type
_entity.pdbx_description
1 polymer ?
#
loop_
_entity_poly.entity_id
_entity_poly.type
_entity_poly.pdbx_seq_one_letter_code
_entity_poly.pdbx_strand_id
1 'polypeptide(L)'
;MSDGIQLLITLLFSFIMFGALNFLAISLSQNNFKRRIVAGFLFLLLTPIIFLTTTAFTSIFDKGGFGAANLAFIIVNMYVVNGIVILLSASFILKRHNIR
;
A
#
# COMPACT_ATOMS: atom_id res chain seq x y z
N MET A 1 5.82 3.48 26.77
CA MET A 1 4.47 3.53 26.15
C MET A 1 3.89 2.13 26.26
N SER A 2 2.57 1.97 26.47
CA SER A 2 1.99 0.61 26.46
C SER A 2 2.07 0.03 25.04
N ASP A 3 2.42 -1.24 24.92
CA ASP A 3 2.50 -1.97 23.64
C ASP A 3 1.24 -1.78 22.79
N GLY A 4 0.05 -1.74 23.42
CA GLY A 4 -1.22 -1.51 22.73
C GLY A 4 -1.32 -0.11 22.10
N ILE A 5 -0.84 0.93 22.79
CA ILE A 5 -0.83 2.31 22.27
C ILE A 5 0.12 2.41 21.07
N GLN A 6 1.23 1.69 21.12
CA GLN A 6 2.18 1.66 20.02
C GLN A 6 1.63 1.00 18.76
N LEU A 7 1.00 -0.17 18.91
CA LEU A 7 0.38 -0.85 17.79
C LEU A 7 -0.73 0.01 17.18
N LEU A 8 -1.49 0.73 18.02
CA LEU A 8 -2.52 1.67 17.56
C LEU A 8 -1.94 2.82 16.72
N ILE A 9 -0.87 3.48 17.19
CA ILE A 9 -0.22 4.57 16.45
C ILE A 9 0.36 4.06 15.11
N THR A 10 0.98 2.88 15.12
CA THR A 10 1.52 2.23 13.91
C THR A 10 0.40 1.93 12.91
N LEU A 11 -0.72 1.41 13.39
CA LEU A 11 -1.90 1.11 12.58
C LEU A 11 -2.46 2.39 11.93
N LEU A 12 -2.65 3.45 12.71
CA LEU A 12 -3.13 4.75 12.23
C LEU A 12 -2.21 5.34 11.16
N PHE A 13 -0.91 5.36 11.43
CA PHE A 13 0.10 5.82 10.45
C PHE A 13 0.00 5.03 9.14
N SER A 14 -0.14 3.71 9.24
CA SER A 14 -0.22 2.81 8.09
C SER A 14 -1.49 3.01 7.27
N PHE A 15 -2.64 3.27 7.92
CA PHE A 15 -3.89 3.62 7.24
C PHE A 15 -3.80 4.95 6.49
N ILE A 16 -3.21 5.97 7.11
CA ILE A 16 -3.02 7.29 6.48
C ILE A 16 -2.10 7.16 5.26
N MET A 17 -0.97 6.45 5.42
CA MET A 17 -0.03 6.19 4.33
C MET A 17 -0.70 5.41 3.19
N PHE A 18 -1.52 4.41 3.53
CA PHE A 18 -2.23 3.59 2.54
C PHE A 18 -3.23 4.42 1.76
N GLY A 19 -4.04 5.22 2.45
CA GLY A 19 -4.99 6.12 1.81
C GLY A 19 -4.30 7.13 0.89
N ALA A 20 -3.23 7.77 1.36
CA ALA A 20 -2.49 8.76 0.58
C ALA A 20 -1.88 8.16 -0.70
N LEU A 21 -1.20 7.01 -0.58
CA LEU A 21 -0.60 6.34 -1.72
C LEU A 21 -1.65 5.83 -2.70
N ASN A 22 -2.75 5.27 -2.21
CA ASN A 22 -3.82 4.74 -3.07
C ASN A 22 -4.53 5.88 -3.81
N PHE A 23 -4.79 6.99 -3.12
CA PHE A 23 -5.31 8.21 -3.75
C PHE A 23 -4.36 8.74 -4.83
N LEU A 24 -3.05 8.80 -4.56
CA LEU A 24 -2.05 9.20 -5.54
C LEU A 24 -2.05 8.25 -6.75
N ALA A 25 -2.10 6.95 -6.54
CA ALA A 25 -2.10 5.96 -7.62
C ALA A 25 -3.32 6.10 -8.54
N ILE A 26 -4.52 6.30 -7.96
CA ILE A 26 -5.77 6.51 -8.71
C ILE A 26 -5.77 7.87 -9.42
N SER A 27 -5.33 8.93 -8.71
CA SER A 27 -5.28 10.29 -9.23
C SER A 27 -4.28 10.45 -10.39
N LEU A 28 -3.10 9.82 -10.30
CA LEU A 28 -2.13 9.79 -11.41
C LEU A 28 -2.62 8.95 -12.60
N SER A 29 -3.33 7.85 -12.31
CA SER A 29 -3.79 6.89 -13.31
C SER A 29 -4.88 7.47 -14.21
N GLN A 30 -5.89 8.12 -13.62
CA GLN A 30 -7.12 8.56 -14.30
C GLN A 30 -7.68 7.50 -15.30
N ASN A 31 -8.24 7.92 -16.44
CA ASN A 31 -8.86 7.06 -17.46
C ASN A 31 -7.87 6.43 -18.45
N ASN A 32 -6.56 6.66 -18.31
CA ASN A 32 -5.59 6.17 -19.28
C ASN A 32 -5.05 4.79 -18.89
N PHE A 33 -5.37 3.78 -19.69
CA PHE A 33 -4.94 2.38 -19.49
C PHE A 33 -3.44 2.24 -19.22
N LYS A 34 -2.59 2.86 -20.06
CA LYS A 34 -1.13 2.82 -19.90
C LYS A 34 -0.68 3.41 -18.57
N ARG A 35 -1.29 4.51 -18.13
CA ARG A 35 -0.96 5.16 -16.84
C ARG A 35 -1.42 4.35 -15.65
N ARG A 36 -2.54 3.60 -15.76
CA ARG A 36 -3.03 2.71 -14.70
C ARG A 36 -2.14 1.49 -14.47
N ILE A 37 -1.62 0.90 -15.56
CA ILE A 37 -0.62 -0.18 -15.45
C ILE A 37 0.67 0.34 -14.81
N VAL A 38 1.18 1.48 -15.29
CA VAL A 38 2.40 2.09 -14.72
C VAL A 38 2.20 2.42 -13.25
N ALA A 39 1.05 3.00 -12.87
CA ALA A 39 0.72 3.29 -11.47
C ALA A 39 0.66 2.01 -10.61
N GLY A 40 0.01 0.95 -11.09
CA GLY A 40 -0.03 -0.34 -10.39
C GLY A 40 1.36 -0.98 -10.23
N PHE A 41 2.21 -0.90 -11.26
CA PHE A 41 3.58 -1.40 -11.19
C PHE A 41 4.43 -0.56 -10.24
N LEU A 42 4.30 0.77 -10.28
CA LEU A 42 4.95 1.67 -9.32
C LEU A 42 4.53 1.35 -7.89
N PHE A 43 3.24 1.06 -7.68
CA PHE A 43 2.69 0.72 -6.36
C PHE A 43 3.27 -0.58 -5.81
N LEU A 44 3.41 -1.60 -6.67
CA LEU A 44 4.07 -2.85 -6.30
C LEU A 44 5.57 -2.64 -6.00
N LEU A 45 6.27 -1.81 -6.78
CA LEU A 45 7.67 -1.45 -6.52
C LEU A 45 7.84 -0.61 -5.24
N LEU A 46 6.85 0.19 -4.87
CA LEU A 46 6.82 0.92 -3.61
C LEU A 46 6.58 0.00 -2.41
N THR A 47 6.00 -1.19 -2.59
CA THR A 47 5.70 -2.13 -1.51
C THR A 47 6.90 -2.49 -0.62
N PRO A 48 8.09 -2.87 -1.15
CA PRO A 48 9.27 -3.10 -0.32
C PRO A 48 9.76 -1.84 0.41
N ILE A 49 9.61 -0.66 -0.20
CA ILE A 49 9.95 0.61 0.46
C ILE A 49 8.99 0.85 1.63
N ILE A 50 7.70 0.62 1.42
CA ILE A 50 6.67 0.74 2.46
C ILE A 50 6.96 -0.22 3.60
N PHE A 51 7.27 -1.49 3.32
CA PHE A 51 7.69 -2.45 4.33
C PHE A 51 8.84 -1.92 5.18
N LEU A 52 9.94 -1.51 4.53
CA LEU A 52 11.12 -0.98 5.21
C LEU A 52 10.78 0.24 6.07
N THR A 53 10.01 1.19 5.54
CA THR A 53 9.59 2.38 6.30
C THR A 53 8.69 2.04 7.47
N THR A 54 7.74 1.11 7.33
CA THR A 54 6.88 0.67 8.43
C THR A 54 7.71 -0.06 9.50
N THR A 55 8.63 -0.95 9.11
CA THR A 55 9.51 -1.64 10.07
C THR A 55 10.49 -0.71 10.76
N ALA A 56 11.02 0.30 10.06
CA ALA A 56 11.89 1.30 10.64
C ALA A 56 11.11 2.18 11.62
N PHE A 57 9.90 2.61 11.24
CA PHE A 57 9.02 3.39 12.10
C PHE A 57 8.64 2.62 13.37
N THR A 58 8.28 1.33 13.25
CA THR A 58 7.94 0.51 14.42
C THR A 58 9.13 0.26 15.33
N SER A 59 10.35 0.11 14.77
CA SER A 59 11.58 -0.10 15.55
C SER A 59 11.92 1.04 16.51
N ILE A 60 11.43 2.26 16.24
CA ILE A 60 11.59 3.43 17.12
C ILE A 60 10.87 3.20 18.45
N PHE A 61 9.75 2.50 18.42
CA PHE A 61 8.87 2.34 19.56
C PHE A 61 8.99 0.95 20.21
N ASP A 62 9.30 -0.10 19.43
CA ASP A 62 9.44 -1.48 19.91
C ASP A 62 10.73 -2.11 19.38
N LYS A 63 11.68 -2.30 20.29
CA LYS A 63 13.02 -2.81 19.99
C LYS A 63 13.09 -4.33 19.90
N GLY A 64 12.01 -5.06 20.19
CA GLY A 64 12.05 -6.53 20.24
C GLY A 64 10.75 -7.27 19.85
N GLY A 65 9.67 -6.56 19.55
CA GLY A 65 8.35 -7.17 19.55
C GLY A 65 7.92 -7.72 18.21
N PHE A 66 7.72 -9.03 18.29
CA PHE A 66 7.00 -9.88 17.35
C PHE A 66 5.67 -9.27 16.87
N GLY A 67 4.97 -8.51 17.73
CA GLY A 67 3.73 -7.84 17.40
C GLY A 67 3.87 -6.80 16.27
N ALA A 68 4.90 -5.96 16.32
CA ALA A 68 5.16 -4.96 15.30
C ALA A 68 5.57 -5.59 13.95
N ALA A 69 6.34 -6.69 13.98
CA ALA A 69 6.73 -7.43 12.78
C ALA A 69 5.53 -8.06 12.08
N ASN A 70 4.62 -8.69 12.83
CA ASN A 70 3.39 -9.26 12.29
C ASN A 70 2.48 -8.17 11.69
N LEU A 71 2.39 -7.02 12.34
CA LEU A 71 1.57 -5.91 11.87
C LEU A 71 2.14 -5.33 10.56
N ALA A 72 3.46 -5.14 10.47
CA ALA A 72 4.13 -4.73 9.24
C ALA A 72 3.90 -5.74 8.10
N PHE A 73 3.95 -7.04 8.40
CA PHE A 73 3.68 -8.08 7.42
C PHE A 73 2.23 -8.03 6.90
N ILE A 74 1.24 -7.87 7.78
CA ILE A 74 -0.18 -7.73 7.40
C ILE A 74 -0.38 -6.49 6.51
N ILE A 75 0.19 -5.35 6.91
CA ILE A 75 0.10 -4.10 6.15
C ILE A 75 0.68 -4.28 4.75
N VAL A 76 1.86 -4.89 4.61
CA VAL A 76 2.49 -5.14 3.31
C VAL A 76 1.64 -6.02 2.43
N ASN A 77 1.05 -7.09 2.97
CA ASN A 77 0.16 -7.94 2.19
C ASN A 77 -1.07 -7.15 1.69
N MET A 78 -1.61 -6.24 2.50
CA MET A 78 -2.66 -5.31 2.07
C MET A 78 -2.21 -4.42 0.90
N TYR A 79 -0.97 -3.91 0.92
CA TYR A 79 -0.42 -3.13 -0.19
C TYR A 79 -0.23 -3.95 -1.47
N VAL A 80 0.25 -5.20 -1.36
CA VAL A 80 0.37 -6.13 -2.51
C VAL A 80 -1.00 -6.38 -3.12
N VAL A 81 -1.99 -6.74 -2.30
CA VAL A 81 -3.36 -6.98 -2.77
C VAL A 81 -3.92 -5.74 -3.44
N ASN A 82 -3.70 -4.55 -2.87
CA ASN A 82 -4.14 -3.29 -3.46
C ASN A 82 -3.46 -3.01 -4.81
N GLY A 83 -2.15 -3.25 -4.93
CA GLY A 83 -1.42 -3.14 -6.20
C GLY A 83 -2.00 -4.05 -7.29
N ILE A 84 -2.32 -5.30 -6.93
CA ILE A 84 -2.98 -6.27 -7.82
C ILE A 84 -4.38 -5.76 -8.24
N VAL A 85 -5.17 -5.25 -7.30
CA VAL A 85 -6.51 -4.68 -7.59
C VAL A 85 -6.41 -3.50 -8.56
N ILE A 86 -5.43 -2.61 -8.37
CA ILE A 86 -5.17 -1.49 -9.29
C ILE A 86 -4.82 -2.01 -10.69
N LEU A 87 -3.96 -3.03 -10.80
CA LEU A 87 -3.62 -3.64 -12.09
C LEU A 87 -4.82 -4.29 -12.76
N LEU A 88 -5.61 -5.09 -12.04
CA LEU A 88 -6.84 -5.71 -12.55
C LEU A 88 -7.85 -4.67 -13.04
N SER A 89 -7.96 -3.56 -12.30
CA SER A 89 -8.84 -2.47 -12.70
C SER A 89 -8.38 -1.74 -13.97
N ALA A 90 -7.09 -1.81 -14.33
CA ALA A 90 -6.62 -1.38 -15.65
C ALA A 90 -7.18 -2.26 -16.76
N SER A 91 -7.18 -3.59 -16.59
CA SER A 91 -7.70 -4.54 -17.58
C SER A 91 -9.19 -4.30 -17.90
N PHE A 92 -9.99 -3.88 -16.92
CA PHE A 92 -11.39 -3.51 -17.14
C PHE A 92 -11.55 -2.21 -17.97
N ILE A 93 -10.64 -1.24 -17.85
CA ILE A 93 -10.65 -0.04 -18.71
C ILE A 93 -10.34 -0.39 -20.16
N LEU A 94 -9.32 -1.23 -20.40
CA LEU A 94 -8.97 -1.67 -21.76
C LEU A 94 -10.16 -2.36 -22.44
N LYS A 95 -10.85 -3.25 -21.70
CA LYS A 95 -12.03 -3.95 -22.20
C LYS A 95 -13.13 -2.98 -22.63
N ARG A 96 -13.31 -1.87 -21.92
CA ARG A 96 -14.32 -0.84 -22.27
C ARG A 96 -13.96 -0.03 -23.52
N HIS A 97 -12.67 0.12 -23.82
CA HIS A 97 -12.19 0.83 -25.01
C HIS A 97 -12.24 -0.04 -26.28
N ASN A 98 -12.17 -1.37 -26.15
CA ASN A 98 -12.17 -2.31 -27.29
C ASN A 98 -13.58 -2.78 -27.71
N ILE A 99 -14.63 -2.36 -26.99
CA ILE A 99 -16.04 -2.71 -27.28
C ILE A 99 -16.80 -1.53 -27.93
N ARG A 100 -16.16 -0.36 -28.06
CA ARG A 100 -16.66 0.78 -28.86
C ARG A 100 -15.95 0.80 -30.19
#